data_AF-A0A535J1B2-F1
#
_entry.id   AF-A0A535J1B2-F1
#
_cell.length_a   1.000
_cell.length_b   1.000
_cell.length_c   1.000
_cell.angle_alpha   90.00
_cell.angle_beta   90.00
_cell.angle_gamma   90.00
#
_symmetry.space_group_name_H-M   'P 1'
#
loop_
_entity.id
_entity.type
_entity.pdbx_description
1 polymer ?
#
loop_
_entity_poly.entity_id
_entity_poly.type
_entity_poly.pdbx_seq_one_letter_code
_entity_poly.pdbx_strand_id
1 'polypeptide(L)'
;MASPREPGERPNRTVLDRPPGARYAEPDPGPGDAPDPAAPARGVAWAALVAVAGAAAIVVLGGPLAISPGLLVVAFLMGRFVALALRAGAGSTINPGARAATAAGLAFIGILIGQLGIWLFARSEGGVLGLVDYLGQAFGWIVPAQLVVAAVVAWWTAR
;
A
#
# COMPACT_ATOMS: atom_id res chain seq x y z
N MET A 1 -46.63 -33.67 35.85
CA MET A 1 -47.72 -34.15 34.99
C MET A 1 -47.99 -33.06 33.96
N ALA A 2 -47.67 -33.29 32.68
CA ALA A 2 -47.88 -32.32 31.62
C ALA A 2 -49.24 -32.59 30.97
N SER A 3 -50.11 -31.58 30.88
CA SER A 3 -51.41 -31.72 30.22
C SER A 3 -51.25 -32.03 28.73
N PRO A 4 -52.14 -32.83 28.12
CA PRO A 4 -52.10 -33.13 26.70
C PRO A 4 -52.44 -31.86 25.91
N ARG A 5 -51.61 -31.50 24.92
CA ARG A 5 -51.90 -30.39 23.99
C ARG A 5 -53.10 -30.73 23.12
N GLU A 6 -54.02 -29.79 22.95
CA GLU A 6 -55.22 -29.98 22.13
C GLU A 6 -54.88 -30.00 20.63
N PRO A 7 -55.52 -30.87 19.82
CA PRO A 7 -55.27 -30.95 18.38
C PRO A 7 -55.81 -29.69 17.68
N GLY A 8 -54.93 -28.71 17.47
CA GLY A 8 -55.26 -27.39 16.92
C GLY A 8 -54.46 -26.26 17.54
N GLU A 9 -53.81 -26.51 18.68
CA GLU A 9 -52.98 -25.54 19.40
C GLU A 9 -51.67 -25.29 18.62
N ARG A 10 -51.68 -24.29 17.74
CA ARG A 10 -50.46 -23.84 17.05
C ARG A 10 -49.58 -23.10 18.07
N PRO A 11 -48.28 -23.41 18.16
CA PRO A 11 -47.39 -22.72 19.09
C PRO A 11 -47.49 -21.22 18.82
N ASN A 12 -47.70 -20.46 19.90
CA ASN A 12 -47.92 -19.03 19.89
C ASN A 12 -46.90 -18.38 18.95
N ARG A 13 -47.37 -17.84 17.82
CA ARG A 13 -46.54 -17.32 16.74
C ARG A 13 -45.67 -16.24 17.39
N THR A 14 -44.38 -16.52 17.57
CA THR A 14 -43.42 -15.54 18.06
C THR A 14 -43.44 -14.41 17.03
N VAL A 15 -44.11 -13.31 17.37
CA VAL A 15 -44.13 -12.11 16.56
C VAL A 15 -42.66 -11.76 16.36
N LEU A 16 -42.22 -11.74 15.11
CA LEU A 16 -40.84 -11.42 14.79
C LEU A 16 -40.64 -9.95 15.20
N ASP A 17 -39.81 -9.70 16.23
CA ASP A 17 -39.46 -8.34 16.69
C ASP A 17 -38.85 -7.47 15.57
N ARG A 18 -38.41 -8.10 14.49
CA ARG A 18 -37.91 -7.44 13.29
C ARG A 18 -38.61 -7.94 12.03
N PRO A 19 -39.01 -7.03 11.13
CA PRO A 19 -39.49 -7.44 9.82
C PRO A 19 -38.37 -8.16 9.06
N PRO A 20 -38.68 -9.21 8.29
CA PRO A 20 -37.69 -10.03 7.59
C PRO A 20 -36.81 -9.21 6.61
N GLY A 21 -37.32 -8.09 6.09
CA GLY A 21 -36.58 -7.16 5.24
C GLY A 21 -35.49 -6.35 5.94
N ALA A 22 -35.49 -6.29 7.28
CA ALA A 22 -34.47 -5.55 8.04
C ALA A 22 -33.04 -6.12 7.88
N ARG A 23 -32.91 -7.35 7.39
CA ARG A 23 -31.62 -7.97 7.06
C ARG A 23 -30.99 -7.42 5.77
N TYR A 24 -31.79 -6.77 4.94
CA TYR A 24 -31.40 -6.25 3.63
C TYR A 24 -31.55 -4.74 3.53
N ALA A 25 -32.03 -4.09 4.59
CA ALA A 25 -32.03 -2.64 4.65
C ALA A 25 -30.59 -2.15 4.72
N GLU A 26 -30.20 -1.30 3.78
CA GLU A 26 -28.93 -0.60 3.87
C GLU A 26 -28.91 0.18 5.19
N PRO A 27 -27.81 0.09 5.97
CA PRO A 27 -27.68 0.84 7.21
C PRO A 27 -27.87 2.33 6.92
N ASP A 28 -28.78 2.98 7.64
CA ASP A 28 -28.95 4.43 7.59
C ASP A 28 -27.64 5.05 8.12
N PRO A 29 -26.89 5.82 7.31
CA PRO A 29 -25.61 6.37 7.73
C PRO A 29 -25.84 7.31 8.91
N GLY A 30 -25.24 6.98 10.04
CA GLY A 30 -25.31 7.78 11.25
C GLY A 30 -24.59 9.13 11.06
N PRO A 31 -24.82 10.11 11.96
CA PRO A 31 -24.15 11.41 11.91
C PRO A 31 -22.62 11.37 11.92
N GLY A 32 -22.00 10.22 12.26
CA GLY A 32 -20.56 9.99 12.22
C GLY A 32 -20.03 9.32 10.94
N ASP A 33 -20.91 8.96 9.99
CA ASP A 33 -20.55 8.26 8.75
C ASP A 33 -20.25 9.23 7.58
N ALA A 34 -20.12 10.53 7.88
CA ALA A 34 -19.67 11.51 6.89
C ALA A 34 -18.25 11.15 6.40
N PRO A 35 -17.99 11.09 5.08
CA PRO A 35 -16.66 10.78 4.55
C PRO A 35 -15.60 11.75 5.09
N ASP A 36 -14.57 11.25 5.77
CA ASP A 36 -13.45 12.07 6.25
C ASP A 36 -12.64 12.62 5.05
N PRO A 37 -12.66 13.94 4.78
CA PRO A 37 -11.95 14.53 3.65
C PRO A 37 -10.43 14.42 3.79
N ALA A 38 -9.90 14.19 4.99
CA ALA A 38 -8.46 14.06 5.25
C ALA A 38 -7.92 12.63 5.02
N ALA A 39 -8.79 11.63 4.88
CA ALA A 39 -8.40 10.24 4.65
C ALA A 39 -7.43 10.04 3.45
N PRO A 40 -7.70 10.57 2.23
CA PRO A 40 -6.78 10.40 1.11
C PRO A 40 -5.41 11.03 1.36
N ALA A 41 -5.35 12.22 1.97
CA ALA A 41 -4.09 12.89 2.29
C ALA A 41 -3.27 12.08 3.31
N ARG A 42 -3.93 11.52 4.33
CA ARG A 42 -3.29 10.64 5.32
C ARG A 42 -2.72 9.37 4.68
N GLY A 43 -3.46 8.74 3.76
CA GLY A 43 -2.99 7.56 3.04
C GLY A 43 -1.77 7.84 2.16
N VAL A 44 -1.77 8.96 1.44
CA VAL A 44 -0.61 9.41 0.65
C VAL A 44 0.59 9.72 1.54
N ALA A 45 0.37 10.40 2.68
CA ALA A 45 1.43 10.71 3.63
C ALA A 45 2.10 9.44 4.19
N TRP A 46 1.32 8.44 4.60
CA TRP A 46 1.88 7.16 5.05
C TRP A 46 2.62 6.42 3.96
N ALA A 47 2.07 6.38 2.75
CA ALA A 47 2.73 5.77 1.60
C ALA A 47 4.05 6.47 1.26
N ALA A 48 4.09 7.80 1.35
CA ALA A 48 5.31 8.59 1.17
C ALA A 48 6.35 8.30 2.25
N LEU A 49 5.95 8.19 3.53
CA LEU A 49 6.88 7.81 4.62
C LEU A 49 7.50 6.43 4.38
N VAL A 50 6.70 5.45 3.94
CA VAL A 50 7.20 4.12 3.58
C VAL A 50 8.17 4.19 2.40
N ALA A 51 7.88 5.00 1.38
CA ALA A 51 8.78 5.19 0.25
C ALA A 51 10.11 5.82 0.67
N VAL A 52 10.10 6.80 1.58
CA VAL A 52 11.31 7.42 2.15
C VAL A 52 12.13 6.41 2.95
N ALA A 53 11.48 5.60 3.80
CA ALA A 53 12.16 4.54 4.55
C ALA A 53 12.80 3.50 3.60
N GLY A 54 12.08 3.12 2.54
CA GLY A 54 12.60 2.23 1.50
C GLY A 54 13.79 2.82 0.74
N ALA A 55 13.74 4.11 0.41
CA ALA A 55 14.84 4.84 -0.21
C ALA A 55 16.08 4.84 0.69
N ALA A 56 15.92 5.09 1.99
CA ALA A 56 17.02 5.02 2.96
C ALA A 56 17.65 3.62 3.03
N ALA A 57 16.82 2.55 3.01
CA ALA A 57 17.32 1.18 2.97
C ALA A 57 18.16 0.89 1.72
N ILE A 58 17.74 1.41 0.55
CA ILE A 58 18.53 1.33 -0.69
C ILE A 58 19.89 2.01 -0.54
N VAL A 59 19.95 3.21 0.04
CA VAL A 59 21.22 3.92 0.27
C VAL A 59 22.16 3.11 1.15
N VAL A 60 21.66 2.56 2.26
CA VAL A 60 22.48 1.76 3.20
C VAL A 60 22.97 0.46 2.57
N LEU A 61 22.13 -0.23 1.80
CA LEU A 61 22.50 -1.50 1.16
C LEU A 61 23.40 -1.32 -0.06
N GLY A 62 23.13 -0.31 -0.88
CA GLY A 62 23.83 -0.07 -2.13
C GLY A 62 25.09 0.78 -2.00
N GLY A 63 25.17 1.65 -0.98
CA GLY A 63 26.37 2.45 -0.69
C GLY A 63 27.35 1.66 0.18
N PRO A 64 27.26 1.72 1.52
CA PRO A 64 28.24 1.10 2.41
C PRO A 64 28.40 -0.42 2.28
N LEU A 65 27.31 -1.15 2.04
CA LEU A 65 27.32 -2.62 2.05
C LEU A 65 27.60 -3.24 0.67
N ALA A 66 27.47 -2.47 -0.42
CA ALA A 66 27.61 -2.94 -1.81
C ALA A 66 26.83 -4.23 -2.14
N ILE A 67 25.67 -4.47 -1.50
CA ILE A 67 24.85 -5.68 -1.69
C ILE A 67 23.84 -5.44 -2.83
N SER A 68 24.26 -5.68 -4.08
CA SER A 68 23.41 -5.49 -5.26
C SER A 68 22.18 -6.43 -5.34
N PRO A 69 22.26 -7.73 -5.01
CA PRO A 69 21.09 -8.63 -5.11
C PRO A 69 19.95 -8.27 -4.14
N GLY A 70 20.30 -7.77 -2.94
CA GLY A 70 19.35 -7.37 -1.91
C GLY A 70 18.47 -6.20 -2.32
N LEU A 71 18.95 -5.37 -3.26
CA LEU A 71 18.24 -4.20 -3.77
C LEU A 71 16.94 -4.54 -4.51
N LEU A 72 16.85 -5.72 -5.15
CA LEU A 72 15.63 -6.19 -5.78
C LEU A 72 14.58 -6.62 -4.74
N VAL A 73 15.01 -7.24 -3.65
CA VAL A 73 14.13 -7.59 -2.52
C VAL A 73 13.56 -6.33 -1.89
N VAL A 74 14.40 -5.32 -1.66
CA VAL A 74 13.94 -4.02 -1.15
C VAL A 74 12.95 -3.36 -2.12
N ALA A 75 13.21 -3.38 -3.43
CA ALA A 75 12.30 -2.82 -4.43
C ALA A 75 10.92 -3.51 -4.40
N PHE A 76 10.91 -4.85 -4.33
CA PHE A 76 9.68 -5.63 -4.16
C PHE A 76 8.92 -5.24 -2.88
N LEU A 77 9.61 -5.24 -1.73
CA LEU A 77 9.00 -4.93 -0.44
C LEU A 77 8.49 -3.49 -0.39
N MET A 78 9.24 -2.54 -0.94
CA MET A 78 8.85 -1.14 -1.01
C MET A 78 7.56 -0.98 -1.82
N GLY A 79 7.51 -1.55 -3.03
CA GLY A 79 6.28 -1.52 -3.84
C GLY A 79 5.09 -2.11 -3.09
N ARG A 80 5.29 -3.24 -2.40
CA ARG A 80 4.25 -3.91 -1.60
C ARG A 80 3.78 -3.02 -0.44
N PHE A 81 4.68 -2.49 0.37
CA PHE A 81 4.33 -1.71 1.55
C PHE A 81 3.76 -0.34 1.22
N VAL A 82 4.24 0.33 0.17
CA VAL A 82 3.67 1.60 -0.32
C VAL A 82 2.20 1.41 -0.69
N ALA A 83 1.89 0.35 -1.44
CA ALA A 83 0.52 0.05 -1.85
C ALA A 83 -0.37 -0.35 -0.66
N LEU A 84 0.15 -1.10 0.31
CA LEU A 84 -0.57 -1.44 1.55
C LEU A 84 -0.85 -0.21 2.42
N ALA A 85 0.14 0.68 2.60
CA ALA A 85 -0.02 1.92 3.33
C ALA A 85 -1.07 2.83 2.68
N LEU A 86 -1.04 2.94 1.35
CA LEU A 86 -2.02 3.71 0.59
C LEU A 86 -3.43 3.11 0.72
N ARG A 87 -3.56 1.78 0.65
CA ARG A 87 -4.85 1.08 0.87
C ARG A 87 -5.37 1.28 2.29
N ALA A 88 -4.51 1.20 3.30
CA ALA A 88 -4.90 1.36 4.69
C ALA A 88 -5.40 2.78 5.00
N GLY A 89 -4.79 3.81 4.40
CA GLY A 89 -5.18 5.20 4.65
C GLY A 89 -6.26 5.75 3.72
N ALA A 90 -6.39 5.25 2.49
CA ALA A 90 -7.24 5.85 1.46
C ALA A 90 -8.11 4.83 0.68
N GLY A 91 -8.29 3.62 1.23
CA GLY A 91 -8.84 2.47 0.51
C GLY A 91 -10.25 2.65 -0.04
N SER A 92 -11.12 3.37 0.67
CA SER A 92 -12.53 3.60 0.28
C SER A 92 -12.78 4.94 -0.42
N THR A 93 -11.84 5.87 -0.39
CA THR A 93 -12.02 7.25 -0.90
C THR A 93 -11.40 7.48 -2.28
N ILE A 94 -10.43 6.66 -2.68
CA ILE A 94 -9.75 6.78 -3.98
C ILE A 94 -10.23 5.67 -4.93
N ASN A 95 -10.56 6.04 -6.17
CA ASN A 95 -10.85 5.08 -7.24
C ASN A 95 -9.68 4.08 -7.39
N PRO A 96 -9.93 2.76 -7.50
CA PRO A 96 -8.90 1.74 -7.63
C PRO A 96 -7.84 2.03 -8.71
N GLY A 97 -8.22 2.61 -9.85
CA GLY A 97 -7.27 2.97 -10.91
C GLY A 97 -6.29 4.07 -10.50
N ALA A 98 -6.80 5.15 -9.89
CA ALA A 98 -5.98 6.24 -9.38
C ALA A 98 -5.08 5.77 -8.23
N ARG A 99 -5.61 4.93 -7.32
CA ARG A 99 -4.84 4.34 -6.21
C ARG A 99 -3.65 3.53 -6.73
N ALA A 100 -3.87 2.71 -7.75
CA ALA A 100 -2.81 1.90 -8.36
C ALA A 100 -1.73 2.75 -9.04
N ALA A 101 -2.13 3.80 -9.77
CA ALA A 101 -1.20 4.75 -10.37
C ALA A 101 -0.40 5.53 -9.32
N THR A 102 -1.04 6.02 -8.25
CA THR A 102 -0.37 6.73 -7.16
C THR A 102 0.62 5.83 -6.41
N ALA A 103 0.23 4.57 -6.11
CA ALA A 103 1.12 3.62 -5.46
C ALA A 103 2.37 3.33 -6.33
N ALA A 104 2.16 3.07 -7.62
CA ALA A 104 3.26 2.83 -8.56
C ALA A 104 4.18 4.06 -8.68
N GLY A 105 3.61 5.26 -8.78
CA GLY A 105 4.37 6.52 -8.85
C GLY A 105 5.19 6.80 -7.60
N LEU A 106 4.61 6.61 -6.41
CA LEU A 106 5.33 6.78 -5.13
C LEU A 106 6.46 5.77 -4.98
N ALA A 107 6.21 4.50 -5.33
CA ALA A 107 7.25 3.47 -5.30
C ALA A 107 8.39 3.80 -6.28
N PHE A 108 8.06 4.21 -7.51
CA PHE A 108 9.02 4.60 -8.53
C PHE A 108 9.89 5.79 -8.08
N ILE A 109 9.27 6.85 -7.56
CA ILE A 109 9.97 8.02 -7.02
C ILE A 109 10.86 7.63 -5.84
N GLY A 110 10.38 6.76 -4.95
CA GLY A 110 11.17 6.23 -3.83
C GLY A 110 12.45 5.53 -4.28
N ILE A 111 12.37 4.68 -5.32
CA ILE A 111 13.57 4.05 -5.91
C ILE A 111 14.51 5.11 -6.46
N LEU A 112 14.03 6.09 -7.22
CA LEU A 112 14.88 7.15 -7.79
C LEU A 112 15.60 7.96 -6.70
N ILE A 113 14.91 8.30 -5.61
CA ILE A 113 15.50 8.99 -4.47
C ILE A 113 16.58 8.12 -3.81
N GLY A 114 16.33 6.81 -3.65
CA GLY A 114 17.32 5.87 -3.14
C GLY A 114 18.58 5.80 -4.01
N GLN A 115 18.42 5.72 -5.34
CA GLN A 115 19.54 5.72 -6.28
C GLN A 115 20.32 7.04 -6.28
N LEU A 116 19.62 8.16 -6.21
CA LEU A 116 20.24 9.48 -6.06
C LEU A 116 21.05 9.55 -4.75
N GLY A 117 20.53 8.99 -3.66
CA GLY A 117 21.23 8.91 -2.39
C GLY A 117 22.51 8.08 -2.45
N ILE A 118 22.50 6.92 -3.13
CA ILE A 118 23.72 6.13 -3.35
C ILE A 118 24.76 6.94 -4.12
N TRP A 119 24.35 7.63 -5.18
CA TRP A 119 25.27 8.46 -5.96
C TRP A 119 25.83 9.63 -5.15
N LEU A 120 25.00 10.31 -4.35
CA LEU A 120 25.46 11.37 -3.46
C LEU A 120 26.46 10.84 -2.42
N PHE A 121 26.22 9.64 -1.89
CA PHE A 121 27.14 8.95 -0.98
C PHE A 121 28.49 8.69 -1.68
N ALA A 122 28.48 8.06 -2.87
CA ALA A 122 29.70 7.83 -3.65
C ALA A 122 30.42 9.13 -4.03
N ARG A 123 29.70 10.22 -4.32
CA ARG A 123 30.27 11.54 -4.58
C ARG A 123 30.98 12.10 -3.35
N SER A 124 30.42 11.88 -2.17
CA SER A 124 31.01 12.32 -0.89
C SER A 124 32.29 11.56 -0.53
N GLU A 125 32.45 10.32 -1.03
CA GLU A 125 33.67 9.51 -0.90
C GLU A 125 34.75 9.86 -1.94
N GLY A 126 34.56 10.91 -2.73
CA GLY A 126 35.51 11.35 -3.76
C GLY A 126 35.24 10.79 -5.15
N GLY A 127 34.11 10.08 -5.36
CA GLY A 127 33.67 9.67 -6.69
C GLY A 127 33.52 10.87 -7.64
N VAL A 128 33.87 10.66 -8.91
CA VAL A 128 33.84 11.71 -9.95
C VAL A 128 32.84 11.43 -11.08
N LEU A 129 32.27 10.23 -11.11
CA LEU A 129 31.33 9.80 -12.13
C LEU A 129 30.00 10.56 -12.01
N GLY A 130 29.41 10.89 -13.17
CA GLY A 130 28.05 11.40 -13.24
C GLY A 130 27.03 10.34 -12.80
N LEU A 131 25.83 10.76 -12.42
CA LEU A 131 24.79 9.88 -11.87
C LEU A 131 24.50 8.66 -12.76
N VAL A 132 24.23 8.90 -14.04
CA VAL A 132 23.86 7.84 -14.98
C VAL A 132 25.02 6.90 -15.25
N ASP A 133 26.22 7.44 -15.44
CA ASP A 133 27.43 6.63 -15.69
C ASP A 133 27.76 5.76 -14.48
N TYR A 134 27.68 6.32 -13.28
CA TYR A 134 27.90 5.60 -12.03
C TYR A 134 26.89 4.46 -11.87
N LEU A 135 25.60 4.73 -12.01
CA LEU A 135 24.56 3.71 -11.86
C LEU A 135 24.67 2.62 -12.94
N GLY A 136 24.98 3.02 -14.17
CA GLY A 136 25.20 2.09 -15.29
C GLY A 136 26.40 1.17 -15.08
N GLN A 137 27.49 1.69 -14.52
CA GLN A 137 28.71 0.89 -14.27
C GLN A 137 28.60 0.04 -13.01
N ALA A 138 28.08 0.59 -11.91
CA ALA A 138 28.04 -0.11 -10.62
C ALA A 138 26.91 -1.13 -10.52
N PHE A 139 25.73 -0.81 -11.06
CA PHE A 139 24.53 -1.61 -10.89
C PHE A 139 23.94 -2.12 -12.21
N GLY A 140 24.28 -1.49 -13.34
CA GLY A 140 23.87 -1.93 -14.67
C GLY A 140 22.36 -2.10 -14.80
N TRP A 141 21.93 -3.28 -15.25
CA TRP A 141 20.52 -3.59 -15.49
C TRP A 141 19.69 -3.73 -14.21
N ILE A 142 20.31 -3.82 -13.03
CA ILE A 142 19.60 -3.99 -11.75
C ILE A 142 18.72 -2.76 -11.46
N VAL A 143 19.20 -1.55 -11.75
CA VAL A 143 18.43 -0.30 -11.50
C VAL A 143 17.12 -0.25 -12.29
N PRO A 144 17.10 -0.45 -13.62
CA PRO A 144 15.83 -0.49 -14.36
C PRO A 144 14.95 -1.65 -13.91
N ALA A 145 15.53 -2.81 -13.54
CA ALA A 145 14.75 -3.90 -12.99
C ALA A 145 14.07 -3.52 -11.66
N GLN A 146 14.76 -2.81 -10.75
CA GLN A 146 14.15 -2.33 -9.51
C GLN A 146 12.98 -1.39 -9.76
N LEU A 147 13.11 -0.45 -10.70
CA LEU A 147 12.05 0.49 -11.06
C LEU A 147 10.80 -0.26 -11.55
N VAL A 148 10.99 -1.24 -12.44
CA VAL A 148 9.90 -2.07 -12.96
C VAL A 148 9.28 -2.92 -11.85
N VAL A 149 10.09 -3.62 -11.05
CA VAL A 149 9.60 -4.48 -9.97
C VAL A 149 8.80 -3.68 -8.95
N ALA A 150 9.33 -2.56 -8.46
CA ALA A 150 8.64 -1.74 -7.47
C ALA A 150 7.31 -1.19 -8.01
N ALA A 151 7.31 -0.66 -9.24
CA ALA A 151 6.10 -0.11 -9.86
C ALA A 151 5.03 -1.18 -10.12
N VAL A 152 5.42 -2.34 -10.67
CA VAL A 152 4.49 -3.44 -10.98
C VAL A 152 3.91 -4.04 -9.69
N VAL A 153 4.74 -4.29 -8.67
CA VAL A 153 4.28 -4.84 -7.39
C VAL A 153 3.35 -3.87 -6.67
N ALA A 154 3.67 -2.58 -6.68
CA ALA A 154 2.81 -1.54 -6.11
C ALA A 154 1.47 -1.46 -6.84
N TRP A 155 1.49 -1.40 -8.17
CA TRP A 155 0.29 -1.35 -9.00
C TRP A 155 -0.61 -2.58 -8.77
N TRP A 156 -0.02 -3.78 -8.80
CA TRP A 156 -0.77 -5.02 -8.63
C TRP A 156 -1.34 -5.17 -7.21
N THR A 157 -0.59 -4.74 -6.19
CA THR A 157 -1.06 -4.74 -4.80
C THR A 157 -2.17 -3.72 -4.55
N ALA A 158 -2.09 -2.56 -5.21
CA ALA A 158 -3.03 -1.46 -5.01
C ALA A 158 -4.35 -1.65 -5.77
N ARG A 159 -4.37 -2.50 -6.80
CA ARG A 159 -5.61 -2.93 -7.48
C ARG A 159 -6.56 -3.61 -6.50
#